data_AF-A0A2P6PCT6-F1
#
_entry.id   AF-A0A2P6PCT6-F1
#
_cell.length_a   1.000
_cell.length_b   1.000
_cell.length_c   1.000
_cell.angle_alpha   90.00
_cell.angle_beta   90.00
_cell.angle_gamma   90.00
#
_symmetry.space_group_name_H-M   'P 1'
#
loop_
_entity.id
_entity.type
_entity.pdbx_description
1 polymer ?
#
loop_
_entity_poly.entity_id
_entity_poly.type
_entity_poly.pdbx_seq_one_letter_code
_entity_poly.pdbx_strand_id
1 'polypeptide(L)'
;MSFMKGDLLTKTRKLVKGLAKAEPVWYKAMEQAPPPTFPRADAIQRIALPEDVYIKSFLRSIQIPNMKMQSSFLLLILLQPVYLVVGCLS
;
A
#
# COMPACT_ATOMS: atom_id res chain seq x y z
N MET A 1 30.68 -13.89 16.83
CA MET A 1 29.71 -12.77 16.89
C MET A 1 29.87 -11.92 15.64
N SER A 2 28.90 -11.88 14.72
CA SER A 2 29.04 -11.06 13.51
C SER A 2 28.56 -9.63 13.75
N PHE A 3 29.34 -8.66 13.28
CA PHE A 3 29.05 -7.23 13.45
C PHE A 3 27.86 -6.76 12.62
N MET A 4 27.54 -7.52 11.56
CA MET A 4 26.60 -7.13 10.51
C MET A 4 25.19 -7.74 10.65
N LYS A 5 24.93 -8.56 11.67
CA LYS A 5 23.62 -9.21 11.88
C LYS A 5 22.76 -8.36 12.84
N GLY A 6 21.53 -8.06 12.44
CA GLY A 6 20.56 -7.25 13.21
C GLY A 6 20.00 -6.04 12.46
N ASP A 7 19.34 -5.14 13.18
CA ASP A 7 18.74 -3.90 12.64
C ASP A 7 19.76 -2.82 12.34
N LEU A 8 19.41 -1.89 11.44
CA LEU A 8 20.28 -0.79 11.00
C LEU A 8 20.87 0.00 12.18
N LEU A 9 20.04 0.37 13.16
CA LEU A 9 20.46 1.11 14.36
C LEU A 9 21.44 0.33 15.23
N THR A 10 21.23 -0.98 15.38
CA THR A 10 22.13 -1.82 16.18
C THR A 10 23.49 -1.97 15.49
N LYS A 11 23.53 -1.98 14.16
CA LYS A 11 24.78 -2.02 13.38
C LYS A 11 25.54 -0.71 13.47
N THR A 12 24.87 0.42 13.26
CA THR A 12 25.53 1.73 13.35
C THR A 12 26.03 2.02 14.74
N ARG A 13 25.30 1.66 15.80
CA ARG A 13 25.78 1.75 17.18
C ARG A 13 27.08 0.98 17.40
N LYS A 14 27.15 -0.27 16.90
CA LYS A 14 28.38 -1.07 17.00
C LYS A 14 29.52 -0.39 16.23
N LEU A 15 29.27 0.07 15.00
CA LEU A 15 30.29 0.70 14.12
C LEU A 15 30.87 2.00 14.72
N VAL A 16 30.00 2.84 15.28
CA VAL A 16 30.39 4.08 15.94
C VAL A 16 31.19 3.78 17.21
N LYS A 17 30.74 2.82 18.04
CA LYS A 17 31.48 2.39 19.23
C LYS A 17 32.84 1.78 18.90
N GLY A 18 32.94 1.06 17.78
CA GLY A 18 34.19 0.49 17.30
C GLY A 18 35.11 1.49 16.59
N LEU A 19 34.76 2.78 16.56
CA LEU A 19 35.47 3.86 15.83
C LEU A 19 35.70 3.56 14.33
N ALA A 20 35.00 2.57 13.79
CA ALA A 20 35.12 2.15 12.40
C ALA A 20 34.37 3.09 11.45
N LYS A 21 33.43 3.88 11.99
CA LYS A 21 32.62 4.83 11.22
C LYS A 21 32.31 6.06 12.06
N ALA A 22 32.40 7.25 11.44
CA ALA A 22 31.96 8.49 12.04
C ALA A 22 30.45 8.49 12.32
N GLU A 23 30.02 9.25 13.33
CA GLU A 23 28.60 9.40 13.68
C GLU A 23 27.82 10.01 12.51
N PRO A 24 26.82 9.29 11.95
CA PRO A 24 25.97 9.85 10.92
C PRO A 24 25.04 10.93 11.50
N VAL A 25 24.78 11.98 10.74
CA VAL A 25 23.86 13.08 11.14
C VAL A 25 22.47 12.57 11.52
N TRP A 26 21.97 11.55 10.83
CA TRP A 26 20.66 10.95 11.07
C TRP A 26 20.60 10.05 12.32
N TYR A 27 21.73 9.65 12.90
CA TYR A 27 21.78 8.69 14.01
C TYR A 27 21.07 9.23 15.25
N LYS A 28 21.34 10.48 15.63
CA LYS A 28 20.72 11.13 16.78
C LYS A 28 19.21 11.28 16.63
N ALA A 29 18.73 11.58 15.43
CA ALA A 29 17.30 11.69 15.13
C ALA A 29 16.60 10.32 15.27
N MET A 30 17.22 9.24 14.80
CA MET A 30 16.62 7.90 14.92
C MET A 30 16.68 7.32 16.34
N GLU A 31 17.64 7.75 17.19
CA GLU A 31 17.61 7.40 18.62
C GLU A 31 16.49 8.11 19.37
N GLN A 32 16.14 9.34 18.97
CA GLN A 32 15.01 10.07 19.53
C GLN A 32 13.67 9.53 19.08
N ALA A 33 13.55 9.17 17.79
CA ALA A 33 12.31 8.67 17.20
C ALA A 33 12.59 7.37 16.43
N PRO A 34 12.64 6.21 17.12
CA PRO A 34 12.76 4.94 16.43
C PRO A 34 11.51 4.66 15.59
N PRO A 35 11.65 3.96 14.46
CA PRO A 35 10.51 3.59 13.64
C PRO A 35 9.56 2.68 14.43
N PRO A 36 8.23 2.83 14.25
CA PRO A 36 7.26 1.99 14.94
C PRO A 36 7.46 0.52 14.53
N THR A 37 7.64 -0.35 15.51
CA THR A 37 7.69 -1.80 15.28
C THR A 37 6.28 -2.35 15.48
N PHE A 38 5.68 -2.83 14.40
CA PHE A 38 4.39 -3.52 14.47
C PHE A 38 4.63 -4.99 14.82
N PRO A 39 3.82 -5.59 15.71
CA PRO A 39 3.88 -7.03 15.94
C PRO A 39 3.64 -7.74 14.62
N ARG A 40 4.46 -8.74 14.32
CA ARG A 40 4.27 -9.54 13.11
C ARG A 40 2.95 -10.30 13.23
N ALA A 41 1.98 -9.96 12.41
CA ALA A 41 0.72 -10.69 12.36
C ALA A 41 0.93 -12.03 11.65
N ASP A 42 0.51 -13.12 12.28
CA ASP A 42 0.68 -14.47 11.75
C ASP A 42 -0.25 -14.77 10.56
N ALA A 43 -1.37 -14.05 10.44
CA ALA A 43 -2.34 -14.21 9.37
C ALA A 43 -3.01 -12.90 8.95
N ILE A 44 -3.12 -12.67 7.65
CA ILE A 44 -3.86 -11.56 7.06
C ILE A 44 -5.34 -11.96 7.03
N GLN A 45 -6.18 -11.26 7.81
CA GLN A 45 -7.62 -11.50 7.82
C GLN A 45 -8.30 -10.79 6.63
N ARG A 46 -9.36 -11.41 6.09
CA ARG A 46 -10.17 -10.77 5.06
C ARG A 46 -11.05 -9.71 5.71
N ILE A 47 -10.96 -8.48 5.22
CA ILE A 47 -11.86 -7.41 5.60
C ILE A 47 -13.23 -7.72 4.97
N ALA A 48 -14.25 -7.85 5.80
CA ALA A 48 -15.64 -8.02 5.36
C ALA A 48 -16.49 -6.95 6.04
N LEU A 49 -17.23 -6.19 5.24
CA LEU A 49 -18.15 -5.18 5.74
C LEU A 49 -19.58 -5.75 5.72
N PRO A 50 -20.46 -5.34 6.66
CA PRO A 50 -21.82 -5.87 6.72
C PRO A 50 -22.63 -5.54 5.45
N GLU A 51 -22.30 -4.46 4.74
CA GLU A 51 -22.89 -4.10 3.44
C GLU A 51 -22.53 -5.05 2.29
N ASP A 52 -21.44 -5.82 2.40
CA ASP A 52 -20.97 -6.71 1.33
C ASP A 52 -22.00 -7.80 0.97
N VAL A 53 -22.89 -8.16 1.91
CA VAL A 53 -23.97 -9.12 1.69
C VAL A 53 -24.94 -8.59 0.62
N TYR A 54 -25.29 -7.31 0.73
CA TYR A 54 -26.23 -6.67 -0.20
C TYR A 54 -25.58 -6.41 -1.55
N ILE A 55 -24.33 -5.94 -1.57
CA ILE A 55 -23.58 -5.72 -2.81
C ILE A 55 -23.48 -7.03 -3.62
N LYS A 56 -23.20 -8.17 -2.98
CA LYS A 56 -23.13 -9.47 -3.66
C LYS A 56 -24.46 -9.89 -4.29
N SER A 57 -25.57 -9.68 -3.58
CA SER A 57 -26.91 -9.98 -4.10
C SER A 57 -27.30 -9.06 -5.27
N PHE A 58 -26.93 -7.79 -5.19
CA PHE A 58 -27.16 -6.78 -6.21
C PHE A 58 -26.31 -7.02 -7.47
N LEU A 59 -25.03 -7.35 -7.31
CA LEU A 59 -24.19 -7.74 -8.44
C LEU A 59 -24.69 -9.02 -9.12
N ARG A 60 -25.24 -9.97 -8.35
CA ARG A 60 -25.84 -11.19 -8.91
C ARG A 60 -27.13 -10.90 -9.68
N SER A 61 -27.98 -9.99 -9.20
CA SER A 61 -29.21 -9.62 -9.89
C SER A 61 -28.95 -8.82 -11.17
N ILE A 62 -27.88 -8.02 -11.21
CA ILE A 62 -27.44 -7.31 -12.43
C ILE A 62 -26.78 -8.26 -13.45
N GLN A 63 -26.22 -9.39 -13.02
CA GLN A 63 -25.59 -10.40 -13.87
C GLN A 63 -26.59 -11.18 -14.77
N ILE A 64 -27.90 -10.96 -14.61
CA ILE A 64 -28.91 -11.41 -15.59
C ILE A 64 -28.54 -10.78 -16.95
N PRO A 65 -28.40 -11.56 -18.04
CA PRO A 65 -27.65 -11.19 -19.24
C PRO A 65 -28.14 -9.93 -19.97
N ASN A 66 -29.33 -9.43 -19.63
CA ASN A 66 -29.93 -8.26 -20.25
C ASN A 66 -29.31 -6.92 -19.80
N MET A 67 -28.79 -6.82 -18.57
CA MET A 67 -28.30 -5.55 -17.98
C MET A 67 -26.81 -5.28 -18.22
N LYS A 68 -26.00 -6.31 -18.54
CA LYS A 68 -24.55 -6.14 -18.83
C LYS A 68 -24.28 -5.20 -20.00
N MET A 69 -25.17 -5.19 -21.00
CA MET A 69 -25.00 -4.35 -22.19
C MET A 69 -25.09 -2.86 -21.84
N GLN A 70 -25.88 -2.46 -20.84
CA GLN A 70 -26.02 -1.07 -20.42
C GLN A 70 -24.89 -0.61 -19.49
N SER A 71 -24.41 -1.47 -18.60
CA SER A 71 -23.29 -1.10 -17.71
C SER A 71 -21.99 -0.88 -18.47
N SER A 72 -21.66 -1.70 -19.48
CA SER A 72 -20.50 -1.44 -20.35
C SER A 72 -20.67 -0.16 -21.17
N PHE A 73 -21.89 0.17 -21.59
CA PHE A 73 -22.19 1.39 -22.36
C PHE A 73 -22.08 2.66 -21.50
N LEU A 74 -22.56 2.65 -20.26
CA LEU A 74 -22.41 3.76 -19.31
C LEU A 74 -20.96 3.98 -18.87
N LEU A 75 -20.19 2.90 -18.68
CA LEU A 75 -18.74 3.00 -18.40
C LEU A 75 -17.97 3.59 -19.60
N LEU A 76 -18.40 3.28 -20.83
CA LEU A 76 -17.81 3.84 -22.06
C LEU A 76 -18.19 5.32 -22.25
N ILE A 77 -19.44 5.71 -21.95
CA ILE A 77 -19.89 7.11 -21.96
C ILE A 77 -19.16 7.96 -20.90
N LEU A 78 -18.90 7.41 -19.70
CA LEU A 78 -18.20 8.13 -18.63
C LEU A 78 -16.67 8.22 -18.84
N LEU A 79 -16.06 7.33 -19.64
CA LEU A 79 -14.64 7.44 -20.02
C LEU A 79 -14.39 8.25 -21.31
N GLN A 80 -15.40 8.50 -22.14
CA GLN A 80 -15.26 9.29 -23.37
C GLN A 80 -14.76 10.74 -23.18
N PRO A 81 -15.15 11.52 -22.15
CA PRO A 81 -14.65 12.88 -22.02
C PRO A 81 -13.18 12.96 -21.59
N VAL A 82 -12.60 11.89 -21.04
CA VAL A 82 -11.19 11.90 -20.58
C VAL A 82 -10.21 11.69 -21.75
N TYR A 83 -10.57 10.86 -22.74
CA TYR A 83 -9.71 10.61 -23.91
C TYR A 83 -9.74 11.75 -24.94
N LEU A 84 -10.83 12.51 -25.04
CA LEU A 84 -10.94 13.62 -25.99
C LEU A 84 -10.16 14.87 -25.55
N VAL A 85 -9.96 15.06 -24.24
CA VAL A 85 -9.13 16.15 -23.70
C VAL A 85 -7.63 15.88 -23.86
N VAL A 86 -7.20 14.61 -23.82
CA VAL A 86 -5.77 14.24 -23.98
C VAL A 86 -5.35 14.18 -25.45
N GLY A 87 -6.27 13.92 -26.39
CA GLY A 87 -5.98 13.85 -27.82
C GLY A 87 -5.89 15.18 -28.58
N CYS A 88 -6.29 16.31 -27.98
CA CYS A 88 -6.24 17.64 -28.61
C CYS A 88 -5.00 18.46 -28.25
N LEU A 89 -4.02 17.88 -27.55
CA LEU A 89 -2.77 18.53 -27.13
C LEU A 89 -1.50 17.93 -27.77
N SER A 90 -1.63 17.20 -28.87
CA SER A 90 -0.52 16.83 -29.77
C SER A 90 -0.71 17.38 -31.16
#